data_AF-A0A396ZZT7-F1
#
_entry.id   AF-A0A396ZZT7-F1
#
_cell.length_a   1.000
_cell.length_b   1.000
_cell.length_c   1.000
_cell.angle_alpha   90.00
_cell.angle_beta   90.00
_cell.angle_gamma   90.00
#
_symmetry.space_group_name_H-M   'P 1'
#
loop_
_entity.id
_entity.type
_entity.pdbx_description
1 polymer ?
#
loop_
_entity_poly.entity_id
_entity_poly.type
_entity_poly.pdbx_seq_one_letter_code
_entity_poly.pdbx_strand_id
1 'polypeptide(L)'
;MATSQRRWPGDNPDGAKTIPVGMVHGAVLGSYKGVEGYNNNYKNNPHAEHDDYDGSNFLNGVCTGMKWQCVEYARRYWIVNHGIVLPSLSWAAHIWDRVTHASRLGDFAIVPLLKFPNFGTEKPVVGDLLVYKSTPSQWVGHVAVVADVVTKEGGTLALYVAEQNMHNDKLWAGGHYADELHLVTGTSRDGKTTYSITHPDPDLILDGWVRASLDDAVLRAPWSRPPPRLPLSGVYDKESAIALQKFVGSYADGSHGGMTNTDLRNILRQHGDPSEAPTTPNTAELVKCFRLFLARHWALVRSTGDDDSGKDLVAVCPGTTQCVCRVIRREEIHPASSEDGTAAEVCHTTKALQGFLNSVHHPHDLRSAAALVDRA
;
A
#
# COMPACT_ATOMS: atom_id res chain seq x y z
N MET A 1 -10.46 27.37 22.25
CA MET A 1 -9.58 26.26 22.71
C MET A 1 -10.47 25.17 23.28
N ALA A 2 -10.68 24.11 22.51
CA ALA A 2 -11.15 22.81 22.98
C ALA A 2 -10.78 21.82 21.88
N THR A 3 -9.57 21.28 21.95
CA THR A 3 -9.16 20.15 21.11
C THR A 3 -10.07 18.99 21.46
N SER A 4 -10.96 18.61 20.54
CA SER A 4 -11.71 17.37 20.66
C SER A 4 -10.71 16.23 20.57
N GLN A 5 -10.20 15.77 21.72
CA GLN A 5 -9.46 14.53 21.80
C GLN A 5 -10.38 13.44 21.23
N ARG A 6 -9.93 12.81 20.14
CA ARG A 6 -10.61 11.67 19.53
C ARG A 6 -10.66 10.56 20.58
N ARG A 7 -11.82 10.41 21.25
CA ARG A 7 -12.10 9.27 22.13
C ARG A 7 -12.03 8.00 21.28
N TRP A 8 -11.14 7.10 21.64
CA TRP A 8 -11.12 5.76 21.08
C TRP A 8 -12.09 4.87 21.89
N PRO A 9 -12.68 3.83 21.27
CA PRO A 9 -13.44 2.83 22.01
C PRO A 9 -12.57 2.19 23.11
N GLY A 10 -12.88 2.48 24.38
CA GLY A 10 -12.13 1.98 25.55
C GLY A 10 -11.55 3.06 26.48
N ASP A 11 -11.71 4.35 26.18
CA ASP A 11 -11.30 5.43 27.09
C ASP A 11 -12.25 5.53 28.30
N ASN A 12 -11.67 5.66 29.51
CA ASN A 12 -12.45 5.85 30.74
C ASN A 12 -13.20 7.19 30.75
N PRO A 13 -14.26 7.34 31.57
CA PRO A 13 -15.06 8.57 31.65
C PRO A 13 -14.26 9.84 31.98
N ASP A 14 -13.13 9.67 32.67
CA ASP A 14 -12.19 10.71 33.09
C ASP A 14 -11.08 11.02 32.06
N GLY A 15 -11.05 10.31 30.92
CA GLY A 15 -10.00 10.45 29.90
C GLY A 15 -8.67 9.79 30.29
N ALA A 16 -8.60 9.06 31.41
CA ALA A 16 -7.41 8.31 31.78
C ALA A 16 -7.30 7.05 30.89
N LYS A 17 -6.18 6.94 30.18
CA LYS A 17 -5.84 5.70 29.48
C LYS A 17 -5.57 4.61 30.49
N THR A 18 -6.16 3.43 30.27
CA THR A 18 -5.82 2.25 31.06
C THR A 18 -4.33 1.96 30.93
N ILE A 19 -3.68 1.54 32.02
CA ILE A 19 -2.27 1.14 31.99
C ILE A 19 -2.16 -0.01 30.97
N PRO A 20 -1.32 0.12 29.94
CA PRO A 20 -1.07 -0.95 28.99
C PRO A 20 -0.74 -2.26 29.71
N VAL A 21 -1.60 -3.27 29.56
CA VAL A 21 -1.27 -4.64 29.96
C VAL A 21 -0.76 -5.37 28.71
N GLY A 22 0.39 -6.03 28.83
CA GLY A 22 1.05 -6.76 27.74
C GLY A 22 2.20 -6.00 27.08
N MET A 23 2.78 -6.57 26.03
CA MET A 23 3.86 -5.96 25.28
C MET A 23 3.39 -4.65 24.64
N VAL A 24 4.29 -3.68 24.48
CA VAL A 24 3.98 -2.39 23.82
C VAL A 24 3.84 -2.58 22.31
N HIS A 25 2.99 -1.79 21.66
CA HIS A 25 2.94 -1.73 20.19
C HIS A 25 4.35 -1.52 19.63
N GLY A 26 4.75 -2.33 18.65
CA GLY A 26 6.09 -2.27 18.07
C GLY A 26 7.18 -3.00 18.85
N ALA A 27 6.87 -3.68 19.96
CA ALA A 27 7.79 -4.66 20.54
C ALA A 27 8.04 -5.80 19.55
N VAL A 28 9.30 -6.22 19.39
CA VAL A 28 9.68 -7.36 18.56
C VAL A 28 9.18 -8.65 19.22
N LEU A 29 8.41 -9.43 18.47
CA LEU A 29 7.90 -10.74 18.88
C LEU A 29 8.81 -11.88 18.41
N GLY A 30 9.47 -11.69 17.26
CA GLY A 30 10.36 -12.67 16.65
C GLY A 30 10.89 -12.16 15.30
N SER A 31 11.66 -12.99 14.59
CA SER A 31 12.18 -12.66 13.28
C SER A 31 12.31 -13.89 12.40
N TYR A 32 11.90 -13.79 11.14
CA TYR A 32 12.06 -14.84 10.16
C TYR A 32 12.77 -14.32 8.91
N LYS A 33 13.87 -14.97 8.53
CA LYS A 33 14.73 -14.57 7.39
C LYS A 33 15.04 -13.07 7.35
N GLY A 34 15.44 -12.51 8.49
CA GLY A 34 15.82 -11.10 8.62
C GLY A 34 14.64 -10.12 8.66
N VAL A 35 13.42 -10.62 8.85
CA VAL A 35 12.20 -9.81 8.89
C VAL A 35 11.58 -9.94 10.28
N GLU A 36 11.65 -8.87 11.07
CA GLU A 36 11.07 -8.84 12.41
C GLU A 36 9.54 -8.79 12.37
N GLY A 37 8.89 -9.57 13.23
CA GLY A 37 7.47 -9.46 13.52
C GLY A 37 7.26 -8.62 14.78
N TYR A 38 6.33 -7.66 14.71
CA TYR A 38 6.07 -6.75 15.82
C TYR A 38 4.67 -6.92 16.40
N ASN A 39 4.54 -6.57 17.67
CA ASN A 39 3.27 -6.52 18.36
C ASN A 39 2.36 -5.42 17.79
N ASN A 40 1.13 -5.78 17.43
CA ASN A 40 0.14 -4.89 16.83
C ASN A 40 -0.95 -4.40 17.80
N ASN A 41 -0.64 -4.24 19.09
CA ASN A 41 -1.62 -3.72 20.04
C ASN A 41 -1.77 -2.19 19.93
N TYR A 42 -2.68 -1.68 19.09
CA TYR A 42 -2.87 -0.22 18.97
C TYR A 42 -3.32 0.48 20.25
N LYS A 43 -3.93 -0.24 21.20
CA LYS A 43 -4.41 0.35 22.46
C LYS A 43 -3.28 0.90 23.32
N ASN A 44 -2.07 0.37 23.16
CA ASN A 44 -0.87 0.82 23.87
C ASN A 44 0.22 1.37 22.95
N ASN A 45 -0.19 1.94 21.82
CA ASN A 45 0.76 2.59 20.91
C ASN A 45 1.30 3.90 21.52
N PRO A 46 2.60 3.98 21.83
CA PRO A 46 3.21 5.16 22.45
C PRO A 46 3.21 6.37 21.49
N HIS A 47 3.10 6.12 20.18
CA HIS A 47 3.14 7.15 19.16
C HIS A 47 1.75 7.64 18.72
N ALA A 48 0.66 7.09 19.27
CA ALA A 48 -0.69 7.35 18.78
C ALA A 48 -1.13 8.83 18.88
N GLU A 49 -0.52 9.61 19.77
CA GLU A 49 -0.84 11.03 19.99
C GLU A 49 0.13 11.99 19.32
N HIS A 50 1.19 11.49 18.68
CA HIS A 50 2.11 12.34 17.96
C HIS A 50 1.43 12.88 16.69
N ASP A 51 1.48 14.20 16.48
CA ASP A 51 0.84 14.87 15.34
C ASP A 51 1.34 14.37 13.97
N ASP A 52 2.55 13.80 13.92
CA ASP A 52 3.19 13.24 12.74
C ASP A 52 3.02 11.72 12.62
N TYR A 53 2.28 11.05 13.52
CA TYR A 53 2.04 9.61 13.43
C TYR A 53 0.90 9.29 12.45
N ASP A 54 1.23 8.70 11.30
CA ASP A 54 0.26 8.19 10.32
C ASP A 54 0.11 6.65 10.35
N GLY A 55 0.90 5.97 11.17
CA GLY A 55 0.94 4.52 11.28
C GLY A 55 1.63 3.80 10.12
N SER A 56 2.25 4.48 9.17
CA SER A 56 2.93 3.84 8.04
C SER A 56 4.30 3.28 8.42
N ASN A 57 4.68 2.15 7.83
CA ASN A 57 6.04 1.61 7.86
C ASN A 57 6.70 1.70 6.48
N PHE A 58 8.02 1.90 6.48
CA PHE A 58 8.82 2.02 5.27
C PHE A 58 10.11 1.20 5.37
N LEU A 59 10.48 0.55 4.28
CA LEU A 59 11.75 -0.15 4.11
C LEU A 59 12.47 0.46 2.90
N ASN A 60 13.61 1.12 3.14
CA ASN A 60 14.41 1.81 2.10
C ASN A 60 13.55 2.72 1.21
N GLY A 61 12.65 3.49 1.83
CA GLY A 61 11.75 4.41 1.12
C GLY A 61 10.49 3.78 0.53
N VAL A 62 10.37 2.45 0.48
CA VAL A 62 9.17 1.72 0.02
C VAL A 62 8.20 1.52 1.18
N CYS A 63 6.96 1.99 1.06
CA CYS A 63 5.93 1.72 2.06
C CYS A 63 5.63 0.23 2.14
N THR A 64 5.83 -0.37 3.32
CA THR A 64 5.51 -1.78 3.56
C THR A 64 4.08 -1.96 4.04
N GLY A 65 3.44 -0.92 4.60
CA GLY A 65 2.04 -0.97 5.07
C GLY A 65 1.84 -0.26 6.40
N MET A 66 0.70 -0.49 7.04
CA MET A 66 0.44 0.05 8.39
C MET A 66 1.15 -0.78 9.46
N LYS A 67 1.92 -0.13 10.34
CA LYS A 67 2.49 -0.71 11.56
C LYS A 67 1.37 -1.20 12.47
N TRP A 68 1.28 -2.46 12.87
CA TRP A 68 2.03 -3.65 12.46
C TRP A 68 1.06 -4.72 11.96
N GLN A 69 0.35 -4.39 10.88
CA GLN A 69 -0.69 -5.22 10.29
C GLN A 69 -0.10 -6.46 9.59
N CYS A 70 -0.94 -7.46 9.35
CA CYS A 70 -0.56 -8.69 8.65
C CYS A 70 -0.06 -8.44 7.21
N VAL A 71 -0.74 -7.56 6.46
CA VAL A 71 -0.33 -7.15 5.10
C VAL A 71 1.03 -6.44 5.11
N GLU A 72 1.34 -5.68 6.16
CA GLU A 72 2.62 -5.00 6.30
C GLU A 72 3.77 -6.02 6.39
N TYR A 73 3.60 -7.04 7.23
CA TYR A 73 4.59 -8.10 7.38
C TYR A 73 4.79 -8.89 6.09
N ALA A 74 3.69 -9.34 5.46
CA ALA A 74 3.73 -10.11 4.22
C ALA A 74 4.43 -9.33 3.09
N ARG A 75 4.10 -8.04 2.92
CA ARG A 75 4.74 -7.17 1.92
C ARG A 75 6.22 -6.97 2.23
N ARG A 76 6.57 -6.69 3.49
CA ARG A 76 7.97 -6.50 3.91
C ARG A 76 8.79 -7.78 3.71
N TYR A 77 8.22 -8.94 4.00
CA TYR A 77 8.87 -10.23 3.78
C TYR A 77 9.21 -10.47 2.31
N TRP A 78 8.26 -10.26 1.40
CA TRP A 78 8.50 -10.39 -0.04
C TRP A 78 9.48 -9.35 -0.59
N ILE A 79 9.51 -8.13 -0.04
CA ILE A 79 10.52 -7.13 -0.41
C ILE A 79 11.92 -7.64 -0.06
N VAL A 80 12.12 -8.10 1.18
CA VAL A 80 13.44 -8.53 1.69
C VAL A 80 13.91 -9.81 1.00
N ASN A 81 13.02 -10.79 0.83
CA ASN A 81 13.42 -12.14 0.42
C ASN A 81 13.26 -12.41 -1.07
N HIS A 82 12.33 -11.73 -1.75
CA HIS A 82 12.03 -11.98 -3.17
C HIS A 82 12.26 -10.75 -4.05
N GLY A 83 12.52 -9.56 -3.47
CA GLY A 83 12.68 -8.33 -4.22
C GLY A 83 11.41 -7.89 -4.96
N ILE A 84 10.22 -8.23 -4.45
CA ILE A 84 8.93 -7.87 -5.05
C ILE A 84 8.02 -7.15 -4.05
N VAL A 85 7.11 -6.33 -4.57
CA VAL A 85 6.18 -5.53 -3.80
C VAL A 85 4.75 -5.99 -4.09
N LEU A 86 4.05 -6.46 -3.06
CA LEU A 86 2.60 -6.68 -3.12
C LEU A 86 1.91 -5.30 -3.26
N PRO A 87 0.92 -5.12 -4.14
CA PRO A 87 0.25 -3.83 -4.32
C PRO A 87 -0.44 -3.35 -3.04
N SER A 88 -0.79 -2.05 -2.99
CA SER A 88 -1.58 -1.45 -1.90
C SER A 88 -2.98 -2.08 -1.85
N LEU A 89 -3.41 -2.51 -0.67
CA LEU A 89 -4.68 -3.20 -0.44
C LEU A 89 -5.33 -2.69 0.84
N SER A 90 -6.65 -2.59 0.84
CA SER A 90 -7.41 -2.25 2.05
C SER A 90 -7.53 -3.44 3.00
N TRP A 91 -7.74 -4.64 2.45
CA TRP A 91 -8.02 -5.87 3.18
C TRP A 91 -7.08 -6.97 2.74
N ALA A 92 -6.67 -7.84 3.65
CA ALA A 92 -5.78 -8.96 3.36
C ALA A 92 -6.45 -9.97 2.40
N ALA A 93 -7.76 -10.19 2.54
CA ALA A 93 -8.53 -11.06 1.64
C ALA A 93 -8.42 -10.65 0.15
N HIS A 94 -8.22 -9.36 -0.14
CA HIS A 94 -8.07 -8.89 -1.52
C HIS A 94 -6.84 -9.47 -2.24
N ILE A 95 -5.84 -9.97 -1.51
CA ILE A 95 -4.72 -10.72 -2.12
C ILE A 95 -5.27 -11.90 -2.93
N TRP A 96 -6.28 -12.59 -2.40
CA TRP A 96 -6.93 -13.69 -3.08
C TRP A 96 -7.95 -13.24 -4.12
N ASP A 97 -8.76 -12.23 -3.84
CA ASP A 97 -9.88 -11.89 -4.72
C ASP A 97 -9.50 -11.01 -5.92
N ARG A 98 -8.51 -10.13 -5.74
CA ARG A 98 -8.30 -8.98 -6.66
C ARG A 98 -6.88 -8.89 -7.19
N VAL A 99 -5.89 -9.40 -6.46
CA VAL A 99 -4.48 -9.28 -6.88
C VAL A 99 -4.10 -10.44 -7.80
N THR A 100 -3.52 -10.12 -8.96
CA THR A 100 -3.04 -11.09 -9.94
C THR A 100 -1.53 -11.08 -10.13
N HIS A 101 -0.87 -10.00 -9.69
CA HIS A 101 0.58 -9.82 -9.85
C HIS A 101 1.16 -8.96 -8.72
N ALA A 102 2.45 -9.12 -8.49
CA ALA A 102 3.30 -8.21 -7.73
C ALA A 102 4.24 -7.46 -8.68
N SER A 103 4.94 -6.46 -8.17
CA SER A 103 5.91 -5.68 -8.94
C SER A 103 7.32 -5.92 -8.45
N ARG A 104 8.25 -6.28 -9.36
CA ARG A 104 9.67 -6.45 -9.02
C ARG A 104 10.35 -5.11 -8.72
N LEU A 105 11.17 -5.06 -7.68
CA LEU A 105 11.98 -3.90 -7.34
C LEU A 105 13.02 -3.63 -8.41
N GLY A 106 13.32 -2.35 -8.61
CA GLY A 106 14.21 -1.92 -9.68
C GLY A 106 13.46 -1.72 -10.98
N ASP A 107 13.06 -2.80 -11.67
CA ASP A 107 12.55 -2.71 -13.05
C ASP A 107 11.02 -2.74 -13.21
N PHE A 108 10.28 -2.93 -12.12
CA PHE A 108 8.82 -3.00 -12.12
C PHE A 108 8.23 -4.08 -13.04
N ALA A 109 8.99 -5.15 -13.31
CA ALA A 109 8.47 -6.31 -13.99
C ALA A 109 7.21 -6.83 -13.28
N ILE A 110 6.22 -7.22 -14.09
CA ILE A 110 5.00 -7.85 -13.63
C ILE A 110 5.36 -9.27 -13.23
N VAL A 111 5.24 -9.58 -11.94
CA VAL A 111 5.47 -10.91 -11.39
C VAL A 111 4.11 -11.58 -11.16
N PRO A 112 3.73 -12.59 -11.95
CA PRO A 112 2.44 -13.27 -11.77
C PRO A 112 2.31 -13.89 -10.38
N LEU A 113 1.11 -13.83 -9.81
CA LEU A 113 0.77 -14.51 -8.56
C LEU A 113 -0.10 -15.73 -8.86
N LEU A 114 0.44 -16.92 -8.62
CA LEU A 114 -0.27 -18.19 -8.72
C LEU A 114 -1.09 -18.41 -7.45
N LYS A 115 -2.35 -18.84 -7.61
CA LYS A 115 -3.29 -19.08 -6.52
C LYS A 115 -3.62 -20.56 -6.44
N PHE A 116 -3.36 -21.16 -5.28
CA PHE A 116 -3.57 -22.57 -5.03
C PHE A 116 -4.65 -22.72 -3.95
N PRO A 117 -5.86 -23.19 -4.31
CA PRO A 117 -6.96 -23.25 -3.36
C PRO A 117 -6.68 -24.27 -2.25
N ASN A 118 -7.20 -24.01 -1.06
CA ASN A 118 -7.24 -24.99 0.01
C ASN A 118 -7.97 -26.26 -0.48
N PHE A 119 -7.56 -27.43 0.01
CA PHE A 119 -7.96 -28.76 -0.53
C PHE A 119 -7.50 -29.03 -1.96
N GLY A 120 -6.61 -28.21 -2.53
CA GLY A 120 -6.00 -28.40 -3.84
C GLY A 120 -4.89 -29.46 -3.86
N THR A 121 -4.33 -29.71 -5.03
CA THR A 121 -3.27 -30.73 -5.22
C THR A 121 -1.86 -30.22 -5.05
N GLU A 122 -1.69 -28.90 -4.96
CA GLU A 122 -0.37 -28.31 -4.78
C GLU A 122 0.01 -28.28 -3.31
N LYS A 123 1.28 -28.50 -3.01
CA LYS A 123 1.79 -28.39 -1.64
C LYS A 123 2.22 -26.94 -1.39
N PRO A 124 1.86 -26.31 -0.26
CA PRO A 124 2.44 -25.03 0.12
C PRO A 124 3.96 -25.17 0.30
N VAL A 125 4.71 -24.12 -0.01
CA VAL A 125 6.17 -24.06 0.18
C VAL A 125 6.58 -22.79 0.90
N VAL A 126 7.81 -22.77 1.40
CA VAL A 126 8.40 -21.61 2.06
C VAL A 126 8.30 -20.36 1.20
N GLY A 127 7.76 -19.28 1.78
CA GLY A 127 7.57 -18.00 1.12
C GLY A 127 6.22 -17.79 0.44
N ASP A 128 5.38 -18.84 0.36
CA ASP A 128 3.97 -18.68 -0.03
C ASP A 128 3.22 -17.81 1.00
N LEU A 129 2.23 -17.05 0.53
CA LEU A 129 1.31 -16.34 1.42
C LEU A 129 0.05 -17.17 1.64
N LEU A 130 -0.24 -17.55 2.88
CA LEU A 130 -1.55 -18.10 3.26
C LEU A 130 -2.54 -16.94 3.36
N VAL A 131 -3.64 -16.99 2.61
CA VAL A 131 -4.64 -15.91 2.58
C VAL A 131 -5.98 -16.40 3.12
N TYR A 132 -6.52 -15.67 4.09
CA TYR A 132 -7.79 -15.96 4.75
C TYR A 132 -8.89 -15.02 4.27
N LYS A 133 -10.09 -15.57 4.13
CA LYS A 133 -11.31 -14.91 3.66
C LYS A 133 -11.73 -13.76 4.56
N SER A 134 -12.43 -12.80 3.97
CA SER A 134 -13.29 -11.91 4.72
C SER A 134 -14.51 -12.68 5.26
N THR A 135 -14.65 -12.73 6.57
CA THR A 135 -15.81 -13.31 7.27
C THR A 135 -16.52 -12.23 8.10
N PRO A 136 -17.76 -12.41 8.58
CA PRO A 136 -18.43 -11.41 9.43
C PRO A 136 -17.65 -11.05 10.70
N SER A 137 -16.91 -12.01 11.25
CA SER A 137 -16.05 -11.87 12.42
C SER A 137 -14.62 -11.44 12.09
N GLN A 138 -14.12 -11.75 10.88
CA GLN A 138 -12.84 -11.29 10.34
C GLN A 138 -13.02 -10.59 8.98
N TRP A 139 -13.66 -9.43 8.99
CA TRP A 139 -14.10 -8.68 7.80
C TRP A 139 -12.96 -8.17 6.89
N VAL A 140 -11.73 -8.09 7.38
CA VAL A 140 -10.56 -7.72 6.56
C VAL A 140 -9.80 -8.92 6.00
N GLY A 141 -10.18 -10.14 6.42
CA GLY A 141 -9.39 -11.35 6.22
C GLY A 141 -8.06 -11.31 6.94
N HIS A 142 -7.13 -12.19 6.56
CA HIS A 142 -5.81 -12.25 7.16
C HIS A 142 -4.76 -12.79 6.17
N VAL A 143 -3.49 -12.57 6.44
CA VAL A 143 -2.39 -13.11 5.63
C VAL A 143 -1.20 -13.50 6.49
N ALA A 144 -0.63 -14.68 6.21
CA ALA A 144 0.55 -15.21 6.86
C ALA A 144 1.60 -15.66 5.83
N VAL A 145 2.88 -15.64 6.19
CA VAL A 145 3.96 -16.18 5.35
C VAL A 145 4.27 -17.60 5.79
N VAL A 146 4.33 -18.55 4.85
CA VAL A 146 4.84 -19.90 5.14
C VAL A 146 6.34 -19.82 5.45
N ALA A 147 6.70 -20.08 6.70
CA ALA A 147 8.06 -20.06 7.21
C ALA A 147 8.75 -21.42 7.05
N ASP A 148 8.03 -22.52 7.26
CA ASP A 148 8.55 -23.87 7.03
C ASP A 148 7.42 -24.88 6.78
N VAL A 149 7.76 -26.02 6.17
CA VAL A 149 6.86 -27.17 6.03
C VAL A 149 7.60 -28.41 6.53
N VAL A 150 7.23 -28.83 7.73
CA VAL A 150 7.95 -29.87 8.48
C VAL A 150 7.15 -31.17 8.55
N THR A 151 7.85 -32.29 8.52
CA THR A 151 7.29 -33.60 8.88
C THR A 151 7.58 -33.87 10.34
N LYS A 152 6.53 -34.01 11.15
CA LYS A 152 6.61 -34.31 12.57
C LYS A 152 6.73 -35.82 12.80
N GLU A 153 7.04 -36.19 14.04
CA GLU A 153 7.05 -37.58 14.47
C GLU A 153 5.67 -38.23 14.21
N GLY A 154 5.67 -39.45 13.65
CA GLY A 154 4.44 -40.10 13.18
C GLY A 154 4.03 -39.74 11.75
N GLY A 155 4.82 -38.94 11.03
CA GLY A 155 4.61 -38.67 9.60
C GLY A 155 3.56 -37.60 9.29
N THR A 156 3.03 -36.92 10.30
CA THR A 156 2.13 -35.78 10.12
C THR A 156 2.89 -34.56 9.60
N LEU A 157 2.23 -33.74 8.79
CA LEU A 157 2.82 -32.51 8.26
C LEU A 157 2.33 -31.31 9.05
N ALA A 158 3.23 -30.37 9.32
CA ALA A 158 2.92 -29.08 9.92
C ALA A 158 3.52 -27.95 9.08
N LEU A 159 2.86 -26.80 9.11
CA LEU A 159 3.38 -25.54 8.60
C LEU A 159 3.75 -24.65 9.77
N TYR A 160 4.93 -24.05 9.69
CA TYR A 160 5.24 -22.90 10.52
C TYR A 160 4.92 -21.64 9.73
N VAL A 161 4.26 -20.69 10.38
CA VAL A 161 3.91 -19.41 9.75
C VAL A 161 4.57 -18.25 10.48
N ALA A 162 4.95 -17.24 9.72
CA ALA A 162 5.42 -15.96 10.23
C ALA A 162 4.43 -14.87 9.84
N GLU A 163 3.90 -14.15 10.84
CA GLU A 163 2.80 -13.21 10.65
C GLU A 163 2.72 -12.18 11.78
N GLN A 164 2.03 -11.07 11.51
CA GLN A 164 1.68 -10.06 12.52
C GLN A 164 0.18 -9.96 12.64
N ASN A 165 -0.28 -9.33 13.73
CA ASN A 165 -1.70 -9.08 13.98
C ASN A 165 -2.56 -10.34 14.09
N MET A 166 -1.97 -11.42 14.60
CA MET A 166 -2.68 -12.63 15.01
C MET A 166 -2.54 -12.82 16.52
N HIS A 167 -1.32 -13.09 16.97
CA HIS A 167 -0.98 -13.15 18.39
C HIS A 167 -0.08 -11.98 18.79
N ASN A 168 -0.62 -11.11 19.65
CA ASN A 168 0.00 -9.85 20.07
C ASN A 168 0.51 -9.89 21.53
N ASP A 169 0.41 -11.06 22.15
CA ASP A 169 0.61 -11.30 23.58
C ASP A 169 1.73 -12.31 23.88
N LYS A 170 2.32 -12.92 22.85
CA LYS A 170 3.40 -13.92 22.99
C LYS A 170 4.57 -13.66 22.05
N LEU A 171 5.76 -14.06 22.49
CA LEU A 171 6.93 -14.17 21.61
C LEU A 171 6.75 -15.34 20.64
N TRP A 172 7.39 -15.23 19.48
CA TRP A 172 7.44 -16.28 18.47
C TRP A 172 8.19 -17.50 18.98
N ALA A 173 7.66 -18.68 18.67
CA ALA A 173 8.26 -19.94 19.07
C ALA A 173 9.63 -20.11 18.42
N GLY A 174 10.63 -20.44 19.26
CA GLY A 174 12.04 -20.48 18.85
C GLY A 174 12.57 -19.16 18.27
N GLY A 175 11.84 -18.05 18.41
CA GLY A 175 12.15 -16.75 17.82
C GLY A 175 11.92 -16.63 16.31
N HIS A 176 11.43 -17.67 15.61
CA HIS A 176 11.43 -17.71 14.14
C HIS A 176 10.10 -18.08 13.48
N TYR A 177 9.06 -18.45 14.24
CA TYR A 177 7.70 -18.59 13.70
C TYR A 177 6.63 -18.17 14.73
N ALA A 178 5.56 -17.56 14.23
CA ALA A 178 4.48 -17.01 15.02
C ALA A 178 3.48 -18.09 15.46
N ASP A 179 3.18 -19.04 14.58
CA ASP A 179 2.25 -20.13 14.84
C ASP A 179 2.55 -21.40 14.04
N GLU A 180 1.99 -22.52 14.50
CA GLU A 180 2.07 -23.83 13.87
C GLU A 180 0.67 -24.30 13.43
N LEU A 181 0.52 -24.63 12.15
CA LEU A 181 -0.74 -25.10 11.57
C LEU A 181 -0.59 -26.54 11.06
N HIS A 182 -1.62 -27.36 11.22
CA HIS A 182 -1.63 -28.71 10.67
C HIS A 182 -1.84 -28.71 9.15
N LEU A 183 -0.93 -29.38 8.43
CA LEU A 183 -1.09 -29.65 7.00
C LEU A 183 -1.64 -31.07 6.83
N VAL A 184 -2.90 -31.17 6.44
CA VAL A 184 -3.58 -32.46 6.27
C VAL A 184 -3.50 -32.88 4.81
N THR A 185 -3.11 -34.13 4.57
CA THR A 185 -3.15 -34.74 3.24
C THR A 185 -4.43 -35.53 3.03
N GLY A 186 -5.05 -35.38 1.87
CA GLY A 186 -6.17 -36.20 1.41
C GLY A 186 -5.91 -36.79 0.04
N THR A 187 -6.95 -37.37 -0.57
CA THR A 187 -6.92 -37.89 -1.92
C THR A 187 -8.10 -37.33 -2.71
N SER A 188 -7.85 -36.72 -3.86
CA SER A 188 -8.88 -36.23 -4.77
C SER A 188 -9.63 -37.39 -5.42
N ARG A 189 -10.75 -37.08 -6.10
CA ARG A 189 -11.51 -38.08 -6.88
C ARG A 189 -10.65 -38.75 -7.96
N ASP A 190 -9.66 -38.03 -8.48
CA ASP A 190 -8.74 -38.50 -9.53
C ASP A 190 -7.50 -39.21 -8.96
N GLY A 191 -7.48 -39.53 -7.66
CA GLY A 191 -6.39 -40.24 -7.01
C GLY A 191 -5.15 -39.40 -6.71
N LYS A 192 -5.21 -38.06 -6.88
CA LYS A 192 -4.08 -37.16 -6.57
C LYS A 192 -4.09 -36.81 -5.09
N THR A 193 -2.90 -36.67 -4.49
CA THR A 193 -2.78 -36.12 -3.14
C THR A 193 -3.32 -34.70 -3.10
N THR A 194 -4.15 -34.40 -2.09
CA THR A 194 -4.63 -33.05 -1.80
C THR A 194 -4.04 -32.55 -0.49
N TYR A 195 -3.96 -31.24 -0.34
CA TYR A 195 -3.42 -30.57 0.84
C TYR A 195 -4.45 -29.60 1.39
N SER A 196 -4.68 -29.67 2.70
CA SER A 196 -5.59 -28.76 3.37
C SER A 196 -5.07 -28.27 4.71
N ILE A 197 -5.37 -27.02 5.02
CA ILE A 197 -5.06 -26.39 6.30
C ILE A 197 -6.36 -25.88 6.89
N THR A 198 -6.56 -26.14 8.18
CA THR A 198 -7.67 -25.57 8.96
C THR A 198 -7.07 -24.81 10.13
N HIS A 199 -7.42 -23.54 10.25
CA HIS A 199 -6.95 -22.71 11.35
C HIS A 199 -7.71 -23.07 12.64
N PRO A 200 -7.06 -23.12 13.82
CA PRO A 200 -7.74 -23.39 15.09
C PRO A 200 -8.79 -22.34 15.45
N ASP A 201 -8.53 -21.07 15.12
CA ASP A 201 -9.53 -19.99 15.18
C ASP A 201 -10.61 -20.20 14.10
N PRO A 202 -11.89 -20.42 14.49
CA PRO A 202 -12.98 -20.66 13.54
C PRO A 202 -13.32 -19.45 12.66
N ASP A 203 -12.90 -18.24 13.05
CA ASP A 203 -13.13 -17.03 12.26
C ASP A 203 -12.16 -16.88 11.09
N LEU A 204 -11.05 -17.64 11.12
CA LEU A 204 -10.04 -17.69 10.07
C LEU A 204 -10.29 -18.83 9.09
N ILE A 205 -11.03 -18.52 8.03
CA ILE A 205 -11.30 -19.46 6.94
C ILE A 205 -10.30 -19.24 5.81
N LEU A 206 -9.41 -20.22 5.58
CA LEU A 206 -8.38 -20.14 4.56
C LEU A 206 -8.96 -20.31 3.15
N ASP A 207 -8.65 -19.38 2.24
CA ASP A 207 -8.91 -19.52 0.79
C ASP A 207 -7.92 -20.48 0.14
N GLY A 208 -6.65 -20.29 0.45
CA GLY A 208 -5.53 -21.03 -0.13
C GLY A 208 -4.21 -20.31 0.09
N TRP A 209 -3.22 -20.63 -0.74
CA TRP A 209 -1.93 -19.97 -0.72
C TRP A 209 -1.55 -19.36 -2.07
N VAL A 210 -0.81 -18.25 -2.00
CA VAL A 210 -0.38 -17.45 -3.14
C VAL A 210 1.14 -17.52 -3.28
N ARG A 211 1.60 -17.87 -4.47
CA ARG A 211 3.02 -17.97 -4.82
C ARG A 211 3.37 -16.97 -5.90
N ALA A 212 4.45 -16.22 -5.71
CA ALA A 212 5.00 -15.38 -6.76
C ALA A 212 5.78 -16.22 -7.77
N SER A 213 5.42 -16.16 -9.05
CA SER A 213 6.20 -16.79 -10.12
C SER A 213 7.29 -15.84 -10.61
N LEU A 214 8.43 -15.85 -9.92
CA LEU A 214 9.55 -14.94 -10.21
C LEU A 214 10.17 -15.17 -11.59
N ASP A 215 10.20 -16.43 -12.04
CA ASP A 215 10.76 -16.81 -13.34
C ASP A 215 9.88 -16.38 -14.51
N ASP A 216 8.57 -16.23 -14.27
CA ASP A 216 7.59 -15.73 -15.25
C ASP A 216 7.47 -14.20 -15.23
N ALA A 217 8.42 -13.49 -14.61
CA ALA A 217 8.37 -12.04 -14.52
C ALA A 217 8.57 -11.39 -15.91
N VAL A 218 7.60 -10.59 -16.34
CA VAL A 218 7.63 -9.92 -17.65
C VAL A 218 7.81 -8.42 -17.46
N LEU A 219 8.77 -7.83 -18.19
CA LEU A 219 8.94 -6.38 -18.23
C LEU A 219 7.68 -5.73 -18.81
N ARG A 220 7.27 -4.60 -18.22
CA ARG A 220 6.19 -3.80 -18.78
C ARG A 220 6.61 -3.27 -20.15
N ALA A 221 5.64 -3.15 -21.06
CA ALA A 221 5.86 -2.49 -22.33
C ALA A 221 6.39 -1.05 -22.08
N PRO A 222 7.26 -0.52 -22.95
CA PRO A 222 7.69 0.87 -22.85
C PRO A 222 6.49 1.80 -22.77
N TRP A 223 6.55 2.76 -21.86
CA TRP A 223 5.49 3.75 -21.72
C TRP A 223 5.25 4.50 -23.03
N SER A 224 3.99 4.68 -23.38
CA SER A 224 3.55 5.61 -24.42
C SER A 224 2.61 6.62 -23.79
N ARG A 225 2.72 7.90 -24.14
CA ARG A 225 1.82 8.94 -23.62
C ARG A 225 0.36 8.56 -23.90
N PRO A 226 -0.46 8.35 -22.86
CA PRO A 226 -1.84 7.97 -23.07
C PRO A 226 -2.67 9.17 -23.56
N PRO A 227 -3.86 8.91 -24.14
CA PRO A 227 -4.80 9.98 -24.47
C PRO A 227 -5.20 10.78 -23.22
N PRO A 228 -5.25 12.12 -23.28
CA PRO A 228 -5.64 12.94 -22.14
C PRO A 228 -7.09 12.66 -21.73
N ARG A 229 -7.31 12.54 -20.42
CA ARG A 229 -8.63 12.29 -19.81
C ARG A 229 -9.17 13.48 -19.04
N LEU A 230 -8.31 14.46 -18.73
CA LEU A 230 -8.64 15.66 -17.96
C LEU A 230 -8.31 16.93 -18.74
N PRO A 231 -9.13 17.99 -18.65
CA PRO A 231 -8.77 19.29 -19.18
C PRO A 231 -7.62 19.89 -18.38
N LEU A 232 -6.64 20.51 -19.05
CA LEU A 232 -5.54 21.24 -18.42
C LEU A 232 -5.96 22.68 -18.06
N SER A 233 -7.04 22.81 -17.31
CA SER A 233 -7.63 24.12 -16.96
C SER A 233 -6.89 24.82 -15.83
N GLY A 234 -6.18 24.08 -14.97
CA GLY A 234 -5.66 24.57 -13.70
C GLY A 234 -6.73 24.94 -12.68
N VAL A 235 -8.00 24.67 -13.00
CA VAL A 235 -9.15 24.84 -12.12
C VAL A 235 -9.50 23.48 -11.54
N TYR A 236 -9.60 23.40 -10.21
CA TYR A 236 -10.03 22.19 -9.52
C TYR A 236 -11.57 22.17 -9.42
N ASP A 237 -12.21 21.62 -10.44
CA ASP A 237 -13.66 21.42 -10.52
C ASP A 237 -14.09 20.03 -10.04
N LYS A 238 -15.39 19.76 -10.05
CA LYS A 238 -15.95 18.47 -9.62
C LYS A 238 -15.39 17.29 -10.42
N GLU A 239 -15.16 17.44 -11.73
CA GLU A 239 -14.63 16.37 -12.57
C GLU A 239 -13.16 16.10 -12.28
N SER A 240 -12.35 17.15 -12.14
CA SER A 240 -10.97 17.07 -11.69
C SER A 240 -10.87 16.49 -10.28
N ALA A 241 -11.82 16.82 -9.39
CA ALA A 241 -11.91 16.27 -8.05
C ALA A 241 -12.24 14.77 -8.06
N ILE A 242 -13.23 14.36 -8.84
CA ILE A 242 -13.57 12.95 -9.01
C ILE A 242 -12.41 12.20 -9.66
N ALA A 243 -11.74 12.78 -10.65
CA ALA A 243 -10.60 12.18 -11.30
C ALA A 243 -9.39 12.08 -10.38
N LEU A 244 -9.11 13.10 -9.57
CA LEU A 244 -8.10 13.07 -8.52
C LEU A 244 -8.44 12.04 -7.45
N GLN A 245 -9.70 11.92 -7.07
CA GLN A 245 -10.17 10.95 -6.09
C GLN A 245 -10.14 9.51 -6.62
N LYS A 246 -10.46 9.30 -7.91
CA LYS A 246 -10.32 8.00 -8.62
C LYS A 246 -8.85 7.65 -8.86
N PHE A 247 -8.04 8.64 -9.21
CA PHE A 247 -6.59 8.53 -9.24
C PHE A 247 -5.99 8.40 -7.84
N VAL A 248 -6.75 8.56 -6.77
CA VAL A 248 -6.35 8.22 -5.39
C VAL A 248 -7.09 6.96 -4.91
N GLY A 249 -7.94 6.34 -5.75
CA GLY A 249 -8.83 5.25 -5.36
C GLY A 249 -9.52 4.52 -6.53
N SER A 250 -8.95 3.36 -6.87
CA SER A 250 -9.57 2.14 -7.48
C SER A 250 -10.06 2.13 -8.93
N TYR A 251 -9.68 1.06 -9.65
CA TYR A 251 -10.30 0.57 -10.88
C TYR A 251 -11.43 -0.44 -10.59
N ALA A 252 -12.29 -0.69 -11.58
CA ALA A 252 -13.43 -1.60 -11.50
C ALA A 252 -13.05 -3.10 -11.36
N ASP A 253 -11.78 -3.46 -11.57
CA ASP A 253 -11.26 -4.82 -11.39
C ASP A 253 -10.80 -5.11 -9.95
N GLY A 254 -10.97 -4.15 -9.04
CA GLY A 254 -10.59 -4.30 -7.65
C GLY A 254 -9.11 -4.03 -7.37
N SER A 255 -8.31 -3.66 -8.37
CA SER A 255 -6.98 -3.08 -8.14
C SER A 255 -7.12 -1.63 -7.67
N HIS A 256 -6.34 -1.24 -6.65
CA HIS A 256 -6.19 0.16 -6.24
C HIS A 256 -5.31 0.89 -7.26
N GLY A 257 -5.82 1.11 -8.47
CA GLY A 257 -5.10 1.81 -9.53
C GLY A 257 -5.27 3.34 -9.51
N GLY A 258 -5.37 3.89 -8.31
CA GLY A 258 -5.09 5.30 -8.08
C GLY A 258 -3.78 5.42 -7.31
N MET A 259 -2.87 6.30 -7.76
CA MET A 259 -1.71 6.74 -6.99
C MET A 259 -2.15 7.41 -5.68
N THR A 260 -2.12 6.64 -4.60
CA THR A 260 -2.38 7.15 -3.25
C THR A 260 -1.30 8.15 -2.83
N ASN A 261 -1.53 8.91 -1.75
CA ASN A 261 -0.46 9.71 -1.13
C ASN A 261 0.78 8.84 -0.77
N THR A 262 0.58 7.55 -0.52
CA THR A 262 1.66 6.59 -0.29
C THR A 262 2.40 6.27 -1.58
N ASP A 263 1.69 6.04 -2.68
CA ASP A 263 2.31 5.80 -3.98
C ASP A 263 3.06 7.03 -4.49
N LEU A 264 2.51 8.23 -4.28
CA LEU A 264 3.19 9.51 -4.49
C LEU A 264 4.49 9.61 -3.69
N ARG A 265 4.47 9.31 -2.39
CA ARG A 265 5.69 9.29 -1.56
C ARG A 265 6.71 8.28 -2.07
N ASN A 266 6.26 7.07 -2.40
CA ASN A 266 7.13 6.01 -2.91
C ASN A 266 7.81 6.44 -4.22
N ILE A 267 7.03 7.01 -5.14
CA ILE A 267 7.52 7.60 -6.39
C ILE A 267 8.58 8.65 -6.12
N LEU A 268 8.27 9.62 -5.27
CA LEU A 268 9.17 10.73 -4.99
C LEU A 268 10.46 10.27 -4.33
N ARG A 269 10.40 9.26 -3.45
CA ARG A 269 11.59 8.67 -2.83
C ARG A 269 12.42 7.81 -3.78
N GLN A 270 11.79 7.16 -4.75
CA GLN A 270 12.46 6.27 -5.70
C GLN A 270 12.99 6.99 -6.94
N HIS A 271 12.32 8.07 -7.35
CA HIS A 271 12.55 8.74 -8.63
C HIS A 271 12.86 10.23 -8.51
N GLY A 272 12.48 10.85 -7.39
CA GLY A 272 12.88 12.23 -7.12
C GLY A 272 14.32 12.30 -6.65
N ASP A 273 14.88 13.50 -6.74
CA ASP A 273 16.11 13.86 -6.03
C ASP A 273 15.87 13.88 -4.51
N PRO A 274 16.91 13.74 -3.67
CA PRO A 274 16.80 13.90 -2.22
C PRO A 274 15.94 15.07 -1.72
N SER A 275 15.93 16.21 -2.42
CA SER A 275 15.11 17.39 -2.11
C SER A 275 13.62 17.24 -2.47
N GLU A 276 13.30 16.31 -3.36
CA GLU A 276 11.95 15.96 -3.81
C GLU A 276 11.40 14.75 -3.05
N ALA A 277 12.19 14.08 -2.21
CA ALA A 277 11.81 12.90 -1.47
C ALA A 277 11.24 13.25 -0.07
N PRO A 278 9.93 13.08 0.20
CA PRO A 278 9.37 13.36 1.51
C PRO A 278 9.97 12.43 2.55
N THR A 279 10.49 12.95 3.65
CA THR A 279 11.12 12.16 4.71
C THR A 279 10.13 11.76 5.80
N THR A 280 9.05 12.52 5.95
CA THR A 280 8.01 12.29 6.96
C THR A 280 6.67 11.93 6.31
N PRO A 281 5.72 11.40 7.08
CA PRO A 281 4.34 11.24 6.62
C PRO A 281 3.57 12.58 6.57
N ASN A 282 4.18 13.72 6.90
CA ASN A 282 3.52 15.01 6.85
C ASN A 282 3.07 15.33 5.41
N THR A 283 1.79 15.63 5.28
CA THR A 283 1.16 15.90 3.99
C THR A 283 1.60 17.24 3.37
N ALA A 284 1.98 18.22 4.19
CA ALA A 284 2.54 19.48 3.70
C ALA A 284 3.94 19.27 3.08
N GLU A 285 4.76 18.39 3.67
CA GLU A 285 6.05 18.00 3.09
C GLU A 285 5.82 17.27 1.75
N LEU A 286 4.88 16.33 1.70
CA LEU A 286 4.50 15.66 0.45
C LEU A 286 4.14 16.67 -0.65
N VAL A 287 3.30 17.66 -0.35
CA VAL A 287 2.93 18.70 -1.33
C VAL A 287 4.15 19.48 -1.82
N LYS A 288 5.04 19.90 -0.90
CA LYS A 288 6.26 20.65 -1.25
C LYS A 288 7.16 19.84 -2.19
N CYS A 289 7.49 18.62 -1.78
CA CYS A 289 8.30 17.67 -2.53
C CYS A 289 7.69 17.36 -3.90
N PHE A 290 6.38 17.13 -3.95
CA PHE A 290 5.68 16.85 -5.19
C PHE A 290 5.70 18.04 -6.16
N ARG A 291 5.60 19.29 -5.69
CA ARG A 291 5.73 20.47 -6.57
C ARG A 291 7.13 20.57 -7.19
N LEU A 292 8.17 20.33 -6.41
CA LEU A 292 9.55 20.31 -6.91
C LEU A 292 9.71 19.25 -8.01
N PHE A 293 9.18 18.06 -7.76
CA PHE A 293 9.16 16.98 -8.71
C PHE A 293 8.42 17.34 -10.01
N LEU A 294 7.20 17.90 -9.92
CA LEU A 294 6.43 18.30 -11.11
C LEU A 294 7.13 19.40 -11.93
N ALA A 295 7.80 20.35 -11.25
CA ALA A 295 8.55 21.40 -11.91
C ALA A 295 9.77 20.85 -12.68
N ARG A 296 10.47 19.88 -12.09
CA ARG A 296 11.60 19.20 -12.74
C ARG A 296 11.15 18.32 -13.90
N HIS A 297 10.07 17.56 -13.71
CA HIS A 297 9.53 16.66 -14.72
C HIS A 297 8.49 17.36 -15.60
N TRP A 298 8.75 18.63 -15.97
CA TRP A 298 7.81 19.48 -16.72
C TRP A 298 7.28 18.83 -18.00
N ALA A 299 8.13 18.07 -18.68
CA ALA A 299 7.76 17.40 -19.91
C ALA A 299 6.72 16.26 -19.71
N LEU A 300 6.56 15.73 -18.49
CA LEU A 300 5.46 14.82 -18.11
C LEU A 300 4.16 15.54 -17.75
N VAL A 301 4.20 16.86 -17.51
CA VAL A 301 3.03 17.65 -17.11
C VAL A 301 2.49 18.58 -18.19
N ARG A 302 3.26 18.89 -19.23
CA ARG A 302 2.80 19.73 -20.33
C ARG A 302 1.95 18.96 -21.35
N SER A 303 1.03 19.66 -22.02
CA SER A 303 0.45 19.21 -23.30
C SER A 303 1.49 19.23 -24.41
N THR A 304 1.28 18.43 -25.44
CA THR A 304 2.04 18.52 -26.68
C THR A 304 1.88 19.92 -27.29
N GLY A 305 2.97 20.69 -27.35
CA GLY A 305 3.01 22.04 -27.93
C GLY A 305 3.11 23.20 -26.94
N ASP A 306 2.95 22.97 -25.63
CA ASP A 306 3.17 24.00 -24.60
C ASP A 306 4.68 24.31 -24.47
N ASP A 307 5.01 25.59 -24.27
CA ASP A 307 6.37 26.04 -23.96
C ASP A 307 6.72 25.86 -22.46
N ASP A 308 8.01 26.02 -22.14
CA ASP A 308 8.53 25.81 -20.78
C ASP A 308 8.31 27.00 -19.82
N SER A 309 7.67 28.09 -20.27
CA SER A 309 7.53 29.31 -19.46
C SER A 309 6.68 29.10 -18.19
N GLY A 310 5.80 28.10 -18.20
CA GLY A 310 4.91 27.77 -17.09
C GLY A 310 5.55 26.95 -15.96
N LYS A 311 6.77 26.42 -16.14
CA LYS A 311 7.38 25.49 -15.16
C LYS A 311 7.73 26.16 -13.83
N ASP A 312 8.20 27.40 -13.88
CA ASP A 312 8.61 28.16 -12.69
C ASP A 312 7.40 28.52 -11.80
N LEU A 313 6.21 28.58 -12.40
CA LEU A 313 4.96 28.88 -11.73
C LEU A 313 4.40 27.67 -10.96
N VAL A 314 4.90 26.44 -11.20
CA VAL A 314 4.46 25.22 -10.47
C VAL A 314 4.83 25.27 -9.00
N ALA A 315 5.97 25.89 -8.67
CA ALA A 315 6.45 26.06 -7.30
C ALA A 315 5.52 26.96 -6.46
N VAL A 316 4.77 27.85 -7.14
CA VAL A 316 3.83 28.80 -6.54
C VAL A 316 2.42 28.21 -6.59
N CYS A 317 1.79 27.99 -5.41
CA CYS A 317 0.34 27.72 -5.35
C CYS A 317 -0.32 28.93 -4.69
N PRO A 318 -1.37 29.51 -5.31
CA PRO A 318 -2.06 30.69 -4.80
C PRO A 318 -2.85 30.41 -3.51
N GLY A 319 -2.95 29.14 -3.08
CA GLY A 319 -3.59 28.76 -1.81
C GLY A 319 -5.11 28.83 -1.80
N THR A 320 -5.72 29.12 -2.96
CA THR A 320 -7.18 29.19 -3.15
C THR A 320 -7.86 27.84 -2.87
N THR A 321 -9.19 27.87 -2.69
CA THR A 321 -10.02 26.66 -2.55
C THR A 321 -9.94 25.73 -3.77
N GLN A 322 -9.41 26.23 -4.90
CA GLN A 322 -9.27 25.53 -6.17
C GLN A 322 -7.85 24.99 -6.42
N CYS A 323 -6.95 25.05 -5.43
CA CYS A 323 -5.60 24.43 -5.52
C CYS A 323 -5.64 22.98 -5.00
N VAL A 324 -5.13 22.04 -5.81
CA VAL A 324 -5.06 20.60 -5.43
C VAL A 324 -4.26 20.32 -4.16
N CYS A 325 -3.43 21.26 -3.74
CA CYS A 325 -2.67 21.17 -2.49
C CYS A 325 -3.58 21.03 -1.26
N ARG A 326 -4.82 21.52 -1.33
CA ARG A 326 -5.84 21.30 -0.29
C ARG A 326 -6.38 19.87 -0.25
N VAL A 327 -6.47 19.20 -1.41
CA VAL A 327 -6.95 17.81 -1.54
C VAL A 327 -5.94 16.84 -0.96
N ILE A 328 -4.66 17.02 -1.30
CA ILE A 328 -3.58 16.22 -0.73
C ILE A 328 -3.63 16.38 0.79
N ARG A 329 -3.81 17.62 1.29
CA ARG A 329 -4.00 18.00 2.71
C ARG A 329 -5.34 17.60 3.34
N ARG A 330 -6.29 17.06 2.56
CA ARG A 330 -7.65 16.69 2.99
C ARG A 330 -8.42 17.82 3.69
N GLU A 331 -8.23 19.06 3.26
CA GLU A 331 -8.97 20.21 3.78
C GLU A 331 -10.40 20.26 3.20
N GLU A 332 -11.35 20.80 3.96
CA GLU A 332 -12.72 21.02 3.47
C GLU A 332 -12.71 21.93 2.23
N ILE A 333 -13.42 21.47 1.19
CA ILE A 333 -13.65 22.26 -0.01
C ILE A 333 -14.83 23.18 0.29
N HIS A 334 -14.56 24.44 0.58
CA HIS A 334 -15.62 25.45 0.61
C HIS A 334 -16.00 25.79 -0.83
N PRO A 335 -17.30 25.80 -1.18
CA PRO A 335 -17.72 26.32 -2.47
C PRO A 335 -17.15 27.73 -2.60
N ALA A 336 -16.42 27.97 -3.69
CA ALA A 336 -16.11 29.35 -4.05
C ALA A 336 -17.47 30.06 -4.14
N SER A 337 -17.65 31.14 -3.39
CA SER A 337 -18.75 32.06 -3.61
C SER A 337 -18.57 32.66 -5.01
N SER A 338 -19.04 31.96 -6.04
CA SER A 338 -19.30 32.56 -7.35
C SER A 338 -20.72 33.12 -7.34
N GLU A 339 -20.98 34.05 -6.41
CA GLU A 339 -22.10 34.99 -6.57
C GLU A 339 -21.65 36.25 -7.34
N ASP A 340 -20.35 36.51 -7.41
CA ASP A 340 -19.77 37.50 -8.32
C ASP A 340 -19.02 36.77 -9.45
N GLY A 341 -19.28 37.14 -10.70
CA GLY A 341 -18.73 36.52 -11.92
C GLY A 341 -17.21 36.68 -12.13
N THR A 342 -16.40 36.63 -11.08
CA THR A 342 -14.94 36.57 -11.17
C THR A 342 -14.49 35.20 -11.67
N ALA A 343 -13.70 35.18 -12.75
CA ALA A 343 -13.13 33.97 -13.32
C ALA A 343 -12.34 33.17 -12.26
N ALA A 344 -12.53 31.85 -12.25
CA ALA A 344 -11.77 30.93 -11.41
C ALA A 344 -10.26 31.16 -11.58
N GLU A 345 -9.54 31.44 -10.50
CA GLU A 345 -8.11 31.70 -10.53
C GLU A 345 -7.35 30.42 -10.89
N VAL A 346 -6.57 30.46 -11.98
CA VAL A 346 -5.84 29.31 -12.51
C VAL A 346 -4.66 28.97 -11.59
N CYS A 347 -4.63 27.74 -11.09
CA CYS A 347 -3.51 27.23 -10.31
C CYS A 347 -2.56 26.41 -11.19
N HIS A 348 -1.31 26.89 -11.35
CA HIS A 348 -0.28 26.20 -12.13
C HIS A 348 0.11 24.83 -11.56
N THR A 349 0.10 24.67 -10.22
CA THR A 349 0.27 23.34 -9.60
C THR A 349 -0.88 22.39 -9.98
N THR A 350 -2.13 22.87 -10.00
CA THR A 350 -3.30 22.07 -10.40
C THR A 350 -3.20 21.70 -11.88
N LYS A 351 -2.84 22.66 -12.75
CA LYS A 351 -2.67 22.41 -14.20
C LYS A 351 -1.59 21.37 -14.46
N ALA A 352 -0.44 21.52 -13.79
CA ALA A 352 0.67 20.57 -13.89
C ALA A 352 0.22 19.18 -13.43
N LEU A 353 -0.48 19.07 -12.30
CA LEU A 353 -1.00 17.78 -11.86
C LEU A 353 -1.99 17.18 -12.85
N GLN A 354 -2.96 17.93 -13.37
CA GLN A 354 -3.87 17.41 -14.42
C GLN A 354 -3.09 16.83 -15.62
N GLY A 355 -2.00 17.49 -16.02
CA GLY A 355 -1.11 17.00 -17.07
C GLY A 355 -0.28 15.78 -16.67
N PHE A 356 0.17 15.73 -15.42
CA PHE A 356 0.83 14.56 -14.84
C PHE A 356 -0.11 13.35 -14.91
N LEU A 357 -1.35 13.54 -14.46
CA LEU A 357 -2.39 12.51 -14.43
C LEU A 357 -2.81 12.06 -15.83
N ASN A 358 -2.77 12.94 -16.82
CA ASN A 358 -2.96 12.60 -18.21
C ASN A 358 -1.79 11.85 -18.83
N SER A 359 -0.61 11.87 -18.21
CA SER A 359 0.62 11.28 -18.76
C SER A 359 1.00 9.98 -18.04
N VAL A 360 0.79 9.90 -16.73
CA VAL A 360 1.20 8.79 -15.88
C VAL A 360 -0.02 8.24 -15.15
N HIS A 361 -0.54 7.11 -15.60
CA HIS A 361 -1.71 6.46 -15.00
C HIS A 361 -1.33 5.51 -13.86
N HIS A 362 -0.11 4.98 -13.89
CA HIS A 362 0.39 4.07 -12.85
C HIS A 362 1.78 4.52 -12.36
N PRO A 363 2.11 4.36 -11.06
CA PRO A 363 3.47 4.55 -10.55
C PRO A 363 4.60 3.89 -11.37
N HIS A 364 4.30 2.78 -12.05
CA HIS A 364 5.27 2.01 -12.81
C HIS A 364 5.59 2.65 -14.17
N ASP A 365 4.66 3.43 -14.71
CA ASP A 365 4.84 4.15 -15.96
C ASP A 365 5.88 5.24 -15.81
N LEU A 366 6.01 5.82 -14.61
CA LEU A 366 6.83 7.00 -14.38
C LEU A 366 8.29 6.80 -14.75
N ARG A 367 8.90 5.66 -14.38
CA ARG A 367 10.30 5.37 -14.69
C ARG A 367 10.52 5.30 -16.20
N SER A 368 9.65 4.58 -16.90
CA SER A 368 9.72 4.47 -18.35
C SER A 368 9.38 5.80 -19.04
N ALA A 369 8.43 6.57 -18.50
CA ALA A 369 8.02 7.86 -19.03
C ALA A 369 9.12 8.90 -18.90
N ALA A 370 9.71 9.04 -17.71
CA ALA A 370 10.86 9.93 -17.48
C ALA A 370 12.02 9.59 -18.41
N ALA A 371 12.39 8.31 -18.52
CA ALA A 371 13.49 7.87 -19.39
C ALA A 371 13.25 8.16 -20.89
N LEU A 372 11.99 8.13 -21.36
CA LEU A 372 11.65 8.43 -22.75
C LEU A 372 11.55 9.93 -23.01
N VAL A 373 11.02 10.67 -22.04
CA VAL A 373 10.81 12.11 -22.17
C VAL A 373 12.09 12.91 -21.95
N ASP A 374 13.04 12.43 -21.15
CA ASP A 374 14.38 13.03 -21.02
C ASP A 374 15.27 12.81 -22.27
N ARG A 375 14.87 11.90 -23.16
CA ARG A 375 15.56 11.61 -24.43
C ARG A 375 14.95 12.33 -25.64
N ALA A 376 13.76 12.89 -25.50
CA ALA A 376 12.97 13.54 -26.55
C ALA A 376 13.06 15.06 -26.40
#